data_AF-A0A143PI54-F1
#
_entry.id   AF-A0A143PI54-F1
#
_cell.length_a   1.000
_cell.length_b   1.000
_cell.length_c   1.000
_cell.angle_alpha   90.00
_cell.angle_beta   90.00
_cell.angle_gamma   90.00
#
_symmetry.space_group_name_H-M   'P 1'
#
loop_
_entity.id
_entity.type
_entity.pdbx_description
1 polymer ?
#
loop_
_entity_poly.entity_id
_entity_poly.type
_entity_poly.pdbx_seq_one_letter_code
_entity_poly.pdbx_strand_id
1 'polypeptide(L)' 'MADRQEESSQFAREAQARQQGFLGELWQFITQNKKWWLTPIVIILVVFGLLIALGGTAAAPFIYTLF' A
#
# COMPACT_ATOMS: atom_id res chain seq x y z
N MET A 1 -14.69 -48.24 -1.35
CA MET A 1 -15.00 -47.47 -2.58
C MET A 1 -15.59 -46.09 -2.28
N ALA A 2 -15.98 -45.78 -1.04
CA ALA A 2 -16.48 -44.47 -0.63
C ALA A 2 -15.37 -43.40 -0.49
N ASP A 3 -14.15 -43.78 -0.12
CA ASP A 3 -13.03 -42.85 0.15
C ASP A 3 -12.63 -42.00 -1.08
N ARG A 4 -12.77 -42.57 -2.29
CA ARG A 4 -12.41 -41.91 -3.55
C ARG A 4 -13.37 -40.75 -3.93
N GLN A 5 -14.61 -40.81 -3.44
CA GLN A 5 -15.60 -39.75 -3.68
C GLN A 5 -15.38 -38.55 -2.76
N GLU A 6 -14.89 -38.76 -1.54
CA GLU A 6 -14.59 -37.67 -0.61
C GLU A 6 -13.36 -36.89 -1.05
N GLU A 7 -12.29 -37.56 -1.49
CA GLU A 7 -11.09 -36.90 -2.03
C GLU A 7 -11.39 -36.04 -3.26
N SER A 8 -12.18 -36.56 -4.21
CA SER A 8 -12.58 -35.78 -5.40
C SER A 8 -13.44 -34.57 -5.06
N SER A 9 -14.28 -34.66 -4.02
CA SER A 9 -15.11 -33.57 -3.51
C SER A 9 -14.32 -32.51 -2.75
N GLN A 10 -13.22 -32.89 -2.09
CA GLN A 10 -12.30 -31.98 -1.42
C GLN A 10 -11.43 -31.24 -2.44
N PHE A 11 -10.89 -31.95 -3.42
CA PHE A 11 -10.11 -31.36 -4.52
C PHE A 11 -10.91 -30.32 -5.33
N ALA A 12 -12.18 -30.60 -5.63
CA ALA A 12 -13.05 -29.65 -6.33
C ALA A 12 -13.34 -28.37 -5.52
N ARG A 13 -13.38 -28.46 -4.19
CA ARG A 13 -13.60 -27.30 -3.29
C ARG A 13 -12.35 -26.42 -3.17
N GLU A 14 -11.17 -27.02 -3.18
CA GLU A 14 -9.90 -26.29 -3.15
C GLU A 14 -9.67 -25.51 -4.45
N ALA A 15 -10.07 -26.05 -5.61
CA ALA A 15 -10.01 -25.34 -6.88
C ALA A 15 -11.01 -24.17 -6.99
N GLN A 16 -12.12 -24.21 -6.23
CA GLN A 16 -13.07 -23.10 -6.12
C GLN A 16 -12.66 -22.05 -5.08
N ALA A 17 -11.63 -22.32 -4.26
CA ALA A 17 -11.09 -21.32 -3.35
C ALA A 17 -10.65 -20.12 -4.19
N ARG A 18 -11.28 -18.98 -3.92
CA ARG A 18 -11.14 -17.75 -4.69
C ARG A 18 -9.66 -17.35 -4.72
N GLN A 19 -8.98 -17.62 -5.83
CA GLN A 19 -7.65 -17.14 -6.08
C GLN A 19 -7.71 -15.62 -5.93
N GLN A 20 -7.00 -15.10 -4.92
CA GLN A 20 -6.93 -13.68 -4.72
C GLN A 20 -6.34 -13.10 -6.00
N GLY A 21 -7.05 -12.18 -6.65
CA GLY A 21 -6.59 -11.63 -7.92
C GLY A 21 -5.20 -11.01 -7.73
N PHE A 22 -4.36 -11.05 -8.77
CA PHE A 22 -3.01 -10.49 -8.76
C PHE A 22 -2.94 -9.08 -8.14
N LEU A 23 -3.93 -8.22 -8.43
CA LEU A 23 -4.03 -6.87 -7.84
C LEU A 23 -4.28 -6.88 -6.32
N GLY A 24 -5.05 -7.84 -5.81
CA GLY A 24 -5.33 -7.99 -4.37
C GLY A 24 -4.09 -8.46 -3.61
N GLU A 25 -3.37 -9.43 -4.16
CA GLU A 25 -2.09 -9.90 -3.61
C GLU A 25 -1.03 -8.78 -3.65
N LEU A 26 -0.97 -8.00 -4.74
CA LEU A 26 -0.08 -6.83 -4.82
C LEU A 26 -0.42 -5.77 -3.77
N TRP A 27 -1.71 -5.47 -3.59
CA TRP A 27 -2.16 -4.49 -2.61
C TRP A 27 -1.84 -4.92 -1.18
N GLN A 28 -2.04 -6.21 -0.88
CA GLN A 28 -1.68 -6.80 0.40
C GLN A 28 -0.16 -6.74 0.62
N PHE A 29 0.65 -7.09 -0.37
CA PHE A 29 2.12 -7.01 -0.30
C PHE A 29 2.64 -5.58 -0.09
N ILE A 30 2.05 -4.61 -0.79
CA ILE A 30 2.30 -3.18 -0.63
C ILE A 30 1.97 -2.74 0.80
N THR A 31 0.79 -3.09 1.32
CA THR A 31 0.37 -2.69 2.66
C THR A 31 1.23 -3.32 3.76
N GLN A 32 1.69 -4.56 3.56
CA GLN A 32 2.51 -5.28 4.54
C GLN A 32 3.91 -4.67 4.70
N ASN A 33 4.52 -4.17 3.63
CA ASN A 33 5.91 -3.69 3.62
C ASN A 33 6.07 -2.17 3.78
N LYS A 34 5.03 -1.38 3.45
CA LYS A 34 5.22 0.07 3.24
C LYS A 34 5.14 0.95 4.49
N LYS A 35 4.67 0.48 5.64
CA LYS A 35 4.48 1.34 6.82
C LYS A 35 5.76 2.02 7.33
N TRP A 36 6.93 1.42 7.15
CA TRP A 36 8.20 2.02 7.59
C TRP A 36 9.00 2.67 6.47
N TRP A 37 8.86 2.19 5.22
CA TRP A 37 9.64 2.70 4.08
C TRP A 37 8.92 3.80 3.29
N LEU A 38 7.59 3.75 3.19
CA LEU A 38 6.79 4.76 2.48
C LEU A 38 6.55 6.00 3.35
N THR A 39 6.40 5.82 4.65
CA THR A 39 6.19 6.90 5.62
C THR A 39 7.19 8.05 5.49
N PRO A 40 8.52 7.83 5.48
CA PRO A 40 9.47 8.93 5.34
C PRO A 40 9.33 9.67 3.99
N ILE A 41 9.04 8.95 2.91
CA ILE A 41 8.84 9.55 1.57
C ILE A 41 7.60 10.45 1.59
N VAL A 42 6.48 9.96 2.13
CA VAL A 42 5.23 10.71 2.23
C VAL A 42 5.40 11.95 3.11
N ILE A 43 6.10 11.82 4.24
CA ILE A 43 6.39 12.97 5.12
C ILE A 43 7.15 14.05 4.37
N ILE A 44 8.22 13.69 3.65
CA ILE A 44 9.00 14.66 2.87
C ILE A 44 8.11 15.33 1.82
N LEU A 45 7.29 14.57 1.08
CA LEU A 45 6.38 15.13 0.08
C LEU A 45 5.36 16.12 0.69
N VAL A 46 4.83 15.80 1.87
CA VAL A 46 3.91 16.69 2.59
C VAL A 46 4.63 17.96 3.03
N VAL A 47 5.84 17.85 3.58
CA VAL A 47 6.68 19.00 3.97
C VAL A 47 6.97 19.88 2.75
N PHE A 48 7.37 19.30 1.61
CA PHE A 48 7.59 20.05 0.38
C PHE A 48 6.31 20.73 -0.13
N GLY A 49 5.17 20.03 -0.11
CA GLY A 49 3.89 20.61 -0.48
C GLY A 49 3.51 21.81 0.40
N LEU A 50 3.73 21.70 1.71
CA LEU A 50 3.55 22.79 2.68
C LEU A 50 4.48 23.96 2.37
N LEU A 51 5.77 23.71 2.13
CA LEU A 51 6.74 24.75 1.79
C LEU A 51 6.35 25.50 0.51
N ILE A 52 5.91 24.78 -0.52
CA ILE A 52 5.45 25.39 -1.78
C ILE A 52 4.20 26.24 -1.54
N ALA A 53 3.22 25.72 -0.79
CA ALA A 53 1.99 26.45 -0.47
C ALA A 53 2.28 27.73 0.33
N LEU A 54 3.20 27.68 1.30
CA LEU A 54 3.60 28.82 2.11
C LEU A 54 4.49 29.82 1.36
N GLY A 55 5.27 29.37 0.36
CA GLY A 55 6.11 30.23 -0.47
C GLY A 55 5.33 31.24 -1.32
N GLY A 56 4.05 30.97 -1.61
CA GLY A 56 3.15 31.94 -2.26
C GLY A 56 2.53 32.98 -1.31
N THR A 57 2.86 32.95 -0.02
CA THR A 57 2.26 33.79 1.02
C THR A 57 3.26 34.79 1.60
N ALA A 58 2.81 35.68 2.48
CA ALA A 58 3.68 36.56 3.25
C ALA A 58 4.66 35.80 4.19
N ALA A 59 4.52 34.48 4.34
CA ALA A 59 5.45 33.64 5.08
C ALA A 59 6.76 33.34 4.33
N ALA A 60 6.84 33.65 3.01
CA ALA A 60 8.03 33.39 2.18
C ALA A 60 9.38 33.85 2.76
N PRO A 61 9.51 35.03 3.40
CA PRO A 61 10.79 35.49 3.97
C PRO A 61 11.35 34.56 5.06
N PHE A 62 10.48 33.91 5.83
CA PHE A 62 10.87 32.97 6.90
C PHE A 62 11.31 31.60 6.34
N ILE A 63 10.88 31.25 5.12
CA ILE A 63 11.37 30.05 4.44
C ILE A 63 12.82 30.25 3.99
N TYR A 64 13.15 31.43 3.46
CA TYR A 64 14.51 31.74 3.03
C TYR A 64 15.54 31.70 4.17
N THR A 65 15.14 31.98 5.41
CA THR A 65 16.07 31.92 6.57
C THR A 65 16.49 30.50 6.97
N LEU A 66 15.84 29.47 6.43
CA LEU A 66 16.19 28.06 6.67
C LEU A 66 17.33 27.56 5.74
N PHE A 67 17.77 28.38 4.79
CA PHE A 67 18.80 28.08 3.80
C PHE A 67 19.89 29.16 3.79
#